data_AF-A0A957TZV6-F1
#
_entry.id   AF-A0A957TZV6-F1
#
_cell.length_a   1.000
_cell.length_b   1.000
_cell.length_c   1.000
_cell.angle_alpha   90.00
_cell.angle_beta   90.00
_cell.angle_gamma   90.00
#
_symmetry.space_group_name_H-M   'P 1'
#
loop_
_entity.id
_entity.type
_entity.pdbx_description
1 polymer ?
#
loop_
_entity_poly.entity_id
_entity_poly.type
_entity_poly.pdbx_seq_one_letter_code
_entity_poly.pdbx_strand_id
1 'polypeptide(L)'
;MTTDALRTAVHNGQPLGGDRFQGGQLERSWIIDSHAHLGAWFNFPIADRALDAYVALMDRVGIQVSCVTGLPAIGPWTHQGNALVAQAVARYPHRFVAYCTVNPHRPAEGRAELEEWR
;
A
#
# COMPACT_ATOMS: atom_id res chain seq x y z
N MET A 1 8.56 29.66 31.63
CA MET A 1 7.48 28.81 32.14
C MET A 1 7.12 27.82 31.06
N THR A 2 7.25 26.55 31.42
CA THR A 2 7.14 25.34 30.61
C THR A 2 5.69 24.99 30.28
N THR A 3 5.46 24.42 29.10
CA THR A 3 4.48 23.34 28.91
C THR A 3 4.94 22.44 27.77
N ASP A 4 5.95 21.63 28.09
CA ASP A 4 6.16 20.34 27.47
C ASP A 4 5.13 19.37 28.06
N ALA A 5 4.28 18.81 27.21
CA ALA A 5 3.36 17.74 27.58
C ALA A 5 2.98 16.90 26.37
N LEU A 6 3.99 16.35 25.67
CA LEU A 6 3.75 15.13 24.88
C LEU A 6 3.52 13.99 25.86
N ARG A 7 2.25 13.71 26.14
CA ARG A 7 1.81 12.54 26.89
C ARG A 7 2.38 11.28 26.23
N THR A 8 3.21 10.55 26.97
CA THR A 8 3.79 9.27 26.56
C THR A 8 2.67 8.28 26.27
N ALA A 9 2.57 7.82 25.02
CA ALA A 9 1.71 6.70 24.67
C ALA A 9 2.25 5.44 25.39
N VAL A 10 1.39 4.79 26.16
CA VAL A 10 1.67 3.55 26.88
C VAL A 10 0.86 2.42 26.24
N HIS A 11 1.49 1.28 25.98
CA HIS A 11 0.79 0.03 25.67
C HIS A 11 0.99 -0.93 26.85
N ASN A 12 -0.10 -1.32 27.51
CA ASN A 12 -0.12 -2.23 28.66
C ASN A 12 0.84 -1.85 29.82
N GLY A 13 0.97 -0.55 30.10
CA GLY A 13 1.71 -0.06 31.27
C GLY A 13 3.22 -0.25 31.23
N GLN A 14 3.79 -0.69 30.10
CA GLN A 14 5.24 -0.75 29.89
C GLN A 14 5.67 0.41 28.99
N PRO A 15 6.77 1.12 29.32
CA PRO A 15 7.39 2.05 28.38
C PRO A 15 7.83 1.26 27.14
N LEU A 16 7.49 1.74 25.95
CA LEU A 16 8.05 1.19 24.72
C LEU A 16 9.55 1.51 24.73
N GLY A 17 10.36 0.56 25.20
CA GLY A 17 11.81 0.58 25.11
C GLY A 17 12.20 0.29 23.66
N GLY A 18 12.62 1.34 22.97
CA GLY A 18 13.07 1.27 21.58
C GLY A 18 13.31 2.70 21.13
N ASP A 19 14.41 2.91 20.40
CA ASP A 19 14.75 4.20 19.84
C ASP A 19 13.51 4.82 19.20
N ARG A 20 13.07 5.95 19.76
CA ARG A 20 11.98 6.71 19.17
C ARG A 20 12.43 7.05 17.76
N PHE A 21 11.69 6.63 16.74
CA PHE A 21 11.78 7.26 15.42
C PHE A 21 11.42 8.73 15.62
N GLN A 22 12.42 9.57 15.88
CA GLN A 22 12.25 11.00 15.78
C GLN A 22 11.96 11.27 14.30
N GLY A 23 10.82 11.90 14.01
CA GLY A 23 10.36 12.19 12.65
C GLY A 23 11.28 13.18 11.93
N GLY A 24 12.49 12.73 11.60
CA GLY A 24 13.45 13.40 10.73
C GLY A 24 13.39 12.78 9.34
N GLN A 25 13.62 13.60 8.33
CA GLN A 25 13.69 13.19 6.94
C GLN A 25 14.80 12.13 6.78
N LEU A 26 14.47 10.97 6.22
CA LEU A 26 15.45 9.94 5.89
C LEU A 26 16.22 10.40 4.65
N GLU A 27 17.21 11.28 4.85
CA GLU A 27 17.93 11.97 3.77
C GLU A 27 18.59 11.03 2.74
N ARG A 28 18.70 9.71 3.01
CA ARG A 28 19.33 8.71 2.13
C ARG A 28 18.73 7.29 2.18
N SER A 29 17.54 7.08 2.72
CA SER A 29 16.97 5.72 2.78
C SER A 29 16.05 5.45 1.59
N TRP A 30 16.24 4.31 0.93
CA TRP A 30 15.28 3.78 -0.02
C TRP A 30 14.08 3.25 0.76
N ILE A 31 12.91 3.84 0.53
CA ILE A 31 11.63 3.45 1.12
C ILE A 31 10.84 2.63 0.10
N ILE A 32 10.51 1.41 0.50
CA ILE A 32 9.60 0.53 -0.21
C ILE A 32 8.34 0.44 0.64
N ASP A 33 7.22 0.86 0.08
CA ASP A 33 5.92 0.60 0.68
C ASP A 33 5.51 -0.84 0.37
N SER A 34 5.54 -1.69 1.38
CA SER A 34 5.25 -3.11 1.20
C SER A 34 3.76 -3.43 1.07
N HIS A 35 2.87 -2.47 1.31
CA HIS A 35 1.43 -2.74 1.34
C HIS A 35 0.62 -1.51 0.96
N ALA A 36 0.24 -1.46 -0.33
CA ALA A 36 -0.59 -0.42 -0.87
C ALA A 36 -1.74 -0.96 -1.72
N HIS A 37 -2.66 -0.05 -2.05
CA HIS A 37 -3.86 -0.37 -2.79
C HIS A 37 -4.13 0.62 -3.92
N LEU A 38 -4.60 0.12 -5.06
CA LEU A 38 -5.03 0.92 -6.22
C LEU A 38 -6.53 0.81 -6.48
N GLY A 39 -7.11 1.85 -7.10
CA GLY A 39 -8.49 1.84 -7.56
C GLY A 39 -9.47 2.41 -6.54
N ALA A 40 -10.71 1.92 -6.58
CA ALA A 40 -11.81 2.40 -5.76
C ALA A 40 -12.41 1.29 -4.91
N TRP A 41 -12.90 1.66 -3.73
CA TRP A 41 -13.78 0.84 -2.93
C TRP A 41 -14.82 1.72 -2.25
N PHE A 42 -16.08 1.25 -2.15
CA PHE A 42 -17.18 2.06 -1.64
C PHE A 42 -16.96 2.54 -0.19
N ASN A 43 -16.18 1.78 0.60
CA ASN A 43 -15.92 2.06 2.00
C ASN A 43 -14.57 2.77 2.26
N PHE A 44 -13.83 3.15 1.21
CA PHE A 44 -12.55 3.86 1.35
C PHE A 44 -12.63 5.27 0.75
N PRO A 45 -12.50 6.32 1.58
CA PRO A 45 -12.48 7.69 1.10
C PRO A 45 -11.10 8.00 0.48
N ILE A 46 -10.97 7.76 -0.82
CA ILE A 46 -9.76 8.02 -1.59
C ILE A 46 -9.96 9.31 -2.37
N ALA A 47 -9.17 10.34 -2.03
CA ALA A 47 -9.31 11.69 -2.55
C ALA A 47 -9.08 11.77 -4.08
N ASP A 48 -7.98 11.18 -4.55
CA ASP A 48 -7.68 11.05 -5.97
C ASP A 48 -7.32 9.58 -6.27
N ARG A 49 -7.97 9.03 -7.30
CA ARG A 49 -7.86 7.63 -7.69
C ARG A 49 -7.03 7.46 -8.97
N ALA A 50 -6.55 8.55 -9.56
CA ALA A 50 -5.69 8.49 -10.72
C ALA A 50 -4.32 7.91 -10.35
N LEU A 51 -3.80 7.02 -11.19
CA LEU A 51 -2.50 6.40 -10.97
C LEU A 51 -1.36 7.44 -10.92
N ASP A 52 -1.44 8.47 -11.76
CA ASP A 52 -0.44 9.54 -11.83
C ASP A 52 -0.42 10.37 -10.55
N ALA A 53 -1.59 10.59 -9.93
CA ALA A 53 -1.69 11.26 -8.64
C ALA A 53 -1.07 10.41 -7.52
N TYR A 54 -1.21 9.08 -7.59
CA TYR A 54 -0.53 8.17 -6.68
C TYR A 54 1.00 8.25 -6.82
N VAL A 55 1.52 8.25 -8.06
CA VAL A 55 2.97 8.39 -8.30
C VAL A 55 3.49 9.74 -7.80
N ALA A 56 2.76 10.84 -8.04
CA ALA A 56 3.10 12.15 -7.51
C ALA A 56 3.11 12.19 -5.97
N LEU A 57 2.19 11.46 -5.32
CA LEU A 57 2.20 11.29 -3.88
C LEU A 57 3.45 10.53 -3.42
N MET A 58 3.79 9.42 -4.08
CA MET A 58 5.02 8.65 -3.78
C MET A 58 6.26 9.55 -3.85
N ASP A 59 6.40 10.38 -4.89
CA ASP A 59 7.50 11.33 -5.03
C ASP A 59 7.52 12.35 -3.88
N ARG A 60 6.36 12.87 -3.49
CA ARG A 60 6.22 13.86 -2.41
C ARG A 60 6.61 13.30 -1.04
N VAL A 61 6.31 12.03 -0.77
CA VAL A 61 6.61 11.40 0.53
C VAL A 61 7.90 10.57 0.53
N GLY A 62 8.63 10.53 -0.58
CA GLY A 62 9.91 9.84 -0.70
C GLY A 62 9.82 8.32 -0.83
N ILE A 63 8.70 7.78 -1.33
CA ILE A 63 8.53 6.34 -1.62
C ILE A 63 8.99 6.07 -3.05
N GLN A 64 9.97 5.17 -3.22
CA GLN A 64 10.48 4.81 -4.54
C GLN A 64 9.65 3.70 -5.19
N VAL A 65 9.29 2.67 -4.43
CA VAL A 65 8.55 1.49 -4.90
C VAL A 65 7.39 1.19 -3.96
N SER A 66 6.26 0.77 -4.52
CA SER A 66 5.10 0.33 -3.75
C SER A 66 4.60 -1.04 -4.23
N CYS A 67 4.42 -1.97 -3.30
CA CYS A 67 3.81 -3.27 -3.55
C CYS A 67 2.29 -3.14 -3.43
N VAL A 68 1.60 -3.33 -4.54
CA VAL A 68 0.19 -2.94 -4.69
C VAL A 68 -0.74 -4.13 -4.94
N THR A 69 -1.92 -4.09 -4.34
CA THR A 69 -3.10 -4.89 -4.70
C THR A 69 -4.22 -3.99 -5.23
N GLY A 70 -5.12 -4.52 -6.05
CA GLY A 70 -6.30 -3.79 -6.50
C GLY A 70 -7.41 -3.81 -5.44
N LEU A 71 -7.96 -2.66 -5.07
CA LEU A 71 -9.10 -2.57 -4.17
C LEU A 71 -10.32 -3.42 -4.59
N PRO A 72 -10.65 -3.55 -5.89
CA PRO A 72 -11.70 -4.47 -6.32
C PRO A 72 -11.46 -5.92 -5.88
N ALA A 73 -10.19 -6.35 -5.75
CA ALA A 73 -9.80 -7.70 -5.35
C ALA A 73 -9.82 -7.93 -3.84
N ILE A 74 -9.79 -6.87 -3.01
CA ILE A 74 -10.16 -6.97 -1.58
C ILE A 74 -11.66 -7.25 -1.46
N GLY A 75 -12.45 -6.72 -2.40
CA GLY A 75 -13.84 -7.06 -2.61
C GLY A 75 -14.03 -8.41 -3.32
N PRO A 76 -15.18 -8.62 -3.98
CA PRO A 76 -15.47 -9.87 -4.66
C PRO A 76 -14.84 -9.98 -6.06
N TRP A 77 -14.08 -8.98 -6.52
CA TRP A 77 -13.69 -8.83 -7.92
C TRP A 77 -12.18 -9.01 -8.10
N THR A 78 -11.68 -10.22 -7.83
CA THR A 78 -10.25 -10.56 -7.89
C THR A 78 -9.66 -10.30 -9.27
N HIS A 79 -10.31 -10.78 -10.33
CA HIS A 79 -9.84 -10.61 -11.70
C HIS A 79 -9.68 -9.13 -12.07
N GLN A 80 -10.71 -8.32 -11.81
CA GLN A 80 -10.69 -6.89 -12.10
C GLN A 80 -9.63 -6.15 -11.28
N GLY A 81 -9.41 -6.55 -10.03
CA GLY A 81 -8.37 -5.95 -9.20
C GLY A 81 -6.95 -6.34 -9.65
N ASN A 82 -6.74 -7.59 -10.08
CA ASN A 82 -5.46 -8.04 -10.63
C ASN A 82 -5.16 -7.35 -11.97
N ALA A 83 -6.15 -7.29 -12.87
CA ALA A 83 -6.01 -6.58 -14.16
C ALA A 83 -5.70 -5.09 -13.97
N LEU A 84 -6.32 -4.43 -12.98
CA LEU A 84 -6.01 -3.04 -12.64
C LEU A 84 -4.54 -2.87 -12.22
N VAL A 85 -4.03 -3.76 -11.38
CA VAL A 85 -2.63 -3.71 -10.94
C VAL A 85 -1.67 -4.04 -12.08
N ALA A 86 -2.01 -5.00 -12.95
CA ALA A 86 -1.21 -5.33 -14.13
C ALA A 86 -1.06 -4.13 -15.06
N GLN A 87 -2.14 -3.36 -15.29
CA GLN A 87 -2.09 -2.11 -16.05
C GLN A 87 -1.19 -1.06 -15.37
N ALA A 88 -1.22 -0.97 -14.05
CA ALA A 88 -0.38 -0.03 -13.31
C ALA A 88 1.11 -0.37 -13.41
N VAL A 89 1.48 -1.65 -13.26
CA VAL A 89 2.85 -2.12 -13.44
C VAL A 89 3.31 -1.92 -14.88
N ALA A 90 2.47 -2.20 -15.88
CA ALA A 90 2.80 -1.95 -17.28
C ALA A 90 3.11 -0.47 -17.56
N ARG A 91 2.38 0.45 -16.93
CA ARG A 91 2.57 1.91 -17.10
C ARG A 91 3.76 2.46 -16.31
N TYR A 92 4.00 1.96 -15.10
CA TYR A 92 5.08 2.41 -14.22
C TYR A 92 5.87 1.23 -13.64
N PRO A 93 6.62 0.48 -14.48
CA PRO A 93 7.25 -0.78 -14.08
C PRO A 93 8.34 -0.64 -13.02
N HIS A 94 8.87 0.57 -12.84
CA HIS A 94 9.88 0.87 -11.82
C HIS A 94 9.30 1.40 -10.50
N ARG A 95 7.99 1.64 -10.45
CA ARG A 95 7.31 2.22 -9.28
C ARG A 95 6.44 1.22 -8.55
N PHE A 96 5.95 0.19 -9.24
CA PHE A 96 4.99 -0.76 -8.69
C PHE A 96 5.45 -2.19 -8.79
N VAL A 97 5.22 -2.95 -7.70
CA VAL A 97 5.32 -4.40 -7.67
C VAL A 97 3.91 -4.96 -7.47
N ALA A 98 3.47 -5.88 -8.32
CA ALA A 98 2.14 -6.45 -8.25
C ALA A 98 2.04 -7.57 -7.22
N TYR A 99 0.96 -7.55 -6.44
CA TYR A 99 0.45 -8.75 -5.80
C TYR A 99 -0.69 -9.33 -6.64
N CYS A 100 -0.60 -10.63 -6.95
CA CYS A 100 -1.74 -11.39 -7.48
C CYS A 100 -2.65 -11.77 -6.31
N THR A 101 -3.91 -11.32 -6.36
CA THR A 101 -4.91 -11.62 -5.34
C THR A 101 -5.76 -12.80 -5.78
N VAL A 102 -6.01 -13.74 -4.86
CA VAL A 102 -6.87 -14.89 -5.10
C VAL A 102 -8.00 -14.92 -4.06
N ASN A 103 -9.16 -15.42 -4.46
CA ASN A 103 -10.26 -15.64 -3.53
C ASN A 103 -10.21 -17.07 -2.98
N PRO A 104 -9.88 -17.28 -1.69
CA PRO A 104 -9.77 -18.64 -1.13
C PRO A 104 -11.11 -19.39 -1.08
N HIS A 105 -12.25 -18.69 -1.14
CA HIS A 105 -13.57 -19.31 -1.24
C HIS A 105 -13.90 -19.81 -2.65
N ARG A 106 -13.10 -19.43 -3.65
CA ARG A 106 -13.25 -19.81 -5.06
C ARG A 106 -11.93 -20.39 -5.59
N PRO A 107 -11.52 -21.59 -5.14
CA PRO A 107 -10.19 -22.12 -5.42
C PRO A 107 -9.90 -22.38 -6.91
N ALA A 108 -10.92 -22.71 -7.71
CA ALA A 108 -10.77 -22.85 -9.15
C ALA A 108 -10.48 -21.50 -9.84
N GLU A 109 -11.22 -20.45 -9.46
CA GLU A 109 -10.96 -19.08 -9.93
C GLU A 109 -9.59 -18.59 -9.45
N GLY A 110 -9.25 -18.81 -8.17
CA GLY A 110 -7.94 -18.46 -7.63
C GLY A 110 -6.78 -19.16 -8.35
N ARG A 111 -6.95 -20.41 -8.79
CA ARG A 111 -5.95 -21.09 -9.62
C ARG A 111 -5.81 -20.43 -10.99
N ALA A 112 -6.92 -20.06 -11.63
CA ALA A 112 -6.89 -19.37 -12.92
C ALA A 112 -6.16 -18.02 -12.83
N GLU A 113 -6.40 -17.24 -11.76
CA GLU A 113 -5.66 -15.98 -11.53
C GLU A 113 -4.14 -16.22 -11.43
N LEU A 114 -3.70 -17.23 -10.67
CA LEU A 114 -2.26 -17.53 -10.55
C LEU A 114 -1.64 -17.99 -11.86
N GLU A 115 -2.40 -18.66 -12.73
CA GLU A 115 -1.93 -19.11 -14.04
C GLU A 115 -1.85 -17.96 -15.05
N GLU A 116 -2.79 -17.02 -14.99
CA GLU A 116 -2.87 -15.85 -15.86
C GLU A 116 -1.79 -14.80 -15.56
N TRP A 117 -1.53 -14.52 -14.27
CA TRP A 117 -0.67 -13.40 -13.83
C TRP A 117 0.74 -13.82 -13.39
N ARG A 118 1.21 -15.00 -13.77
CA ARG A 118 2.57 -15.49 -13.46
C ARG A 118 3.68 -14.85 -14.29
#